data_AF-A0A7R9Y7X0-F1
#
_entry.id   AF-A0A7R9Y7X0-F1
#
_cell.length_a   1.000
_cell.length_b   1.000
_cell.length_c   1.000
_cell.angle_alpha   90.00
_cell.angle_beta   90.00
_cell.angle_gamma   90.00
#
_symmetry.space_group_name_H-M   'P 1'
#
loop_
_entity.id
_entity.type
_entity.pdbx_description
1 polymer ?
#
loop_
_entity_poly.entity_id
_entity_poly.type
_entity_poly.pdbx_seq_one_letter_code
_entity_poly.pdbx_strand_id
1 'polypeptide(L)'
;FEQPLGARGAGDVSDASADAAAAEIEGLLKRLGLVNDRMVDAATRTPGTADVLTHTLARHRDILQEFSQEFRRVKSTVTAANEHARLLAGAHRRDNIGLGGTGLSQSQIHQQLLRERSGLQSATNAADEVISQAQSQALALGQQRSLLIDIDSKVGSVGQKFPVMNSIMTSIRRKKSREQLILSAVVASCLLFIIIYWMNK
;
A
#
# COMPACT_ATOMS: atom_id res chain seq x y z
N PHE A 1 56.01 -2.25 11.53
CA PHE A 1 55.15 -2.77 10.46
C PHE A 1 53.85 -3.20 11.13
N GLU A 2 53.00 -2.27 11.54
CA GLU A 2 51.70 -2.59 12.15
C GLU A 2 50.71 -1.49 11.74
N GLN A 3 49.75 -1.89 10.90
CA GLN A 3 48.63 -1.06 10.46
C GLN A 3 47.41 -1.35 11.36
N PRO A 4 46.67 -0.34 11.83
CA PRO A 4 45.41 -0.58 12.52
C PRO A 4 44.30 -0.87 11.50
N LEU A 5 43.92 -2.14 11.38
CA LEU A 5 42.90 -2.66 10.45
C LEU A 5 41.45 -2.58 10.98
N GLY A 6 41.21 -2.06 12.18
CA GLY A 6 39.94 -2.29 12.91
C GLY A 6 38.70 -1.52 12.41
N ALA A 7 38.84 -0.30 11.90
CA ALA A 7 37.67 0.56 11.61
C ALA A 7 37.15 0.47 10.16
N ARG A 8 37.94 -0.11 9.23
CA ARG A 8 37.57 -0.18 7.82
C ARG A 8 36.68 -1.38 7.48
N GLY A 9 36.64 -2.41 8.35
CA GLY A 9 35.85 -3.63 8.13
C GLY A 9 34.36 -3.50 8.50
N ALA A 10 34.00 -2.72 9.52
CA ALA A 10 32.61 -2.68 9.99
C ALA A 10 31.65 -1.93 9.04
N GLY A 11 32.11 -0.84 8.40
CA GLY A 11 31.32 -0.10 7.42
C GLY A 11 31.14 -0.85 6.09
N ASP A 12 32.20 -1.56 5.66
CA ASP A 12 32.20 -2.32 4.40
C ASP A 12 31.27 -3.55 4.46
N VAL A 13 31.19 -4.20 5.64
CA VAL A 13 30.27 -5.32 5.88
C VAL A 13 28.81 -4.87 5.93
N SER A 14 28.53 -3.69 6.52
CA SER A 14 27.18 -3.13 6.55
C SER A 14 26.71 -2.67 5.17
N ASP A 15 27.60 -2.08 4.36
CA ASP A 15 27.33 -1.70 2.96
C ASP A 15 27.01 -2.94 2.11
N ALA A 16 27.83 -3.99 2.22
CA ALA A 16 27.61 -5.25 1.50
C ALA A 16 26.29 -5.94 1.90
N SER A 17 25.90 -5.88 3.17
CA SER A 17 24.62 -6.43 3.64
C SER A 17 23.43 -5.63 3.11
N ALA A 18 23.54 -4.30 3.01
CA ALA A 18 22.50 -3.44 2.47
C ALA A 18 22.33 -3.65 0.96
N ASP A 19 23.43 -3.80 0.24
CA ASP A 19 23.42 -4.09 -1.20
C ASP A 19 22.84 -5.47 -1.51
N ALA A 20 23.14 -6.48 -0.69
CA ALA A 20 22.55 -7.82 -0.81
C ALA A 20 21.03 -7.80 -0.61
N ALA A 21 20.55 -7.10 0.43
CA ALA A 21 19.12 -6.93 0.67
C ALA A 21 18.42 -6.15 -0.46
N ALA A 22 19.09 -5.13 -1.01
CA ALA A 22 18.58 -4.38 -2.16
C ALA A 22 18.43 -5.26 -3.42
N ALA A 23 19.40 -6.15 -3.68
CA ALA A 23 19.34 -7.09 -4.78
C ALA A 23 18.20 -8.12 -4.62
N GLU A 24 17.96 -8.59 -3.40
CA GLU A 24 16.85 -9.50 -3.09
C GLU A 24 15.48 -8.83 -3.34
N ILE A 25 15.30 -7.60 -2.85
CA ILE A 25 14.05 -6.83 -3.04
C ILE A 25 13.81 -6.58 -4.53
N GLU A 26 14.85 -6.26 -5.30
CA GLU A 26 14.72 -6.08 -6.75
C GLU A 26 14.30 -7.38 -7.46
N GLY A 27 14.81 -8.52 -7.00
CA GLY A 27 14.38 -9.84 -7.46
C GLY A 27 12.92 -10.13 -7.15
N LEU A 28 12.46 -9.80 -5.94
CA LEU A 28 11.06 -9.97 -5.52
C LEU A 28 10.11 -9.06 -6.33
N LEU A 29 10.49 -7.81 -6.60
CA LEU A 29 9.72 -6.89 -7.45
C LEU A 29 9.59 -7.42 -8.88
N LYS A 30 10.67 -7.95 -9.46
CA LYS A 30 10.63 -8.60 -10.79
C LYS A 30 9.69 -9.80 -10.81
N ARG A 31 9.73 -10.63 -9.76
CA ARG A 31 8.84 -11.78 -9.62
C ARG A 31 7.38 -11.36 -9.47
N LEU A 32 7.11 -10.30 -8.72
CA LEU A 32 5.76 -9.74 -8.56
C LEU A 32 5.23 -9.20 -9.89
N GLY A 33 6.08 -8.55 -10.70
CA GLY A 33 5.74 -8.11 -12.05
C GLY A 33 5.33 -9.27 -12.95
N LEU A 34 6.15 -10.33 -12.97
CA LEU A 34 5.87 -11.52 -13.76
C LEU A 34 4.59 -12.25 -13.32
N VAL A 35 4.26 -12.24 -12.02
CA VAL A 35 2.97 -12.76 -11.52
C VAL A 35 1.81 -11.89 -12.00
N ASN A 36 1.96 -10.57 -11.97
CA ASN A 36 0.94 -9.64 -12.43
C ASN A 36 0.67 -9.82 -13.94
N ASP A 37 1.71 -9.96 -14.75
CA ASP A 37 1.58 -10.24 -16.19
C ASP A 37 0.85 -11.57 -16.46
N ARG A 38 1.17 -12.63 -15.69
CA ARG A 38 0.45 -13.91 -15.77
C ARG A 38 -1.02 -13.80 -15.36
N MET A 39 -1.33 -12.95 -14.37
CA MET A 39 -2.73 -12.71 -13.96
C MET A 39 -3.50 -11.98 -15.07
N VAL A 40 -2.86 -11.04 -15.78
CA VAL A 40 -3.46 -10.37 -16.94
C VAL A 40 -3.74 -11.37 -18.06
N ASP A 41 -2.79 -12.25 -18.36
CA ASP A 41 -2.94 -13.31 -19.38
C ASP A 41 -4.01 -14.37 -19.04
N ALA A 42 -4.27 -14.59 -17.74
CA ALA A 42 -5.32 -15.48 -17.27
C ALA A 42 -6.71 -14.80 -17.30
N ALA A 43 -6.75 -13.50 -17.00
CA ALA A 43 -7.98 -12.70 -17.05
C ALA A 43 -8.52 -12.55 -18.48
N THR A 44 -7.65 -12.38 -19.47
CA THR A 44 -8.03 -12.28 -20.89
C THR A 44 -8.59 -13.59 -21.45
N ARG A 45 -8.22 -14.74 -20.85
CA ARG A 45 -8.69 -16.08 -21.25
C ARG A 45 -10.02 -16.51 -20.64
N THR A 46 -10.54 -15.79 -19.63
CA THR A 46 -11.75 -16.19 -18.89
C THR A 46 -12.88 -15.16 -19.08
N PRO A 47 -13.76 -15.32 -20.07
CA PRO A 47 -14.89 -14.43 -20.27
C PRO A 47 -15.99 -14.66 -19.21
N GLY A 48 -16.35 -13.62 -18.43
CA GLY A 48 -17.50 -13.64 -17.52
C GLY A 48 -17.29 -13.08 -16.11
N THR A 49 -16.04 -12.90 -15.66
CA THR A 49 -15.68 -12.34 -14.33
C THR A 49 -14.96 -10.99 -14.41
N ALA A 50 -15.09 -10.31 -15.56
CA ALA A 50 -14.20 -9.24 -16.00
C ALA A 50 -14.08 -8.05 -15.04
N ASP A 51 -15.16 -7.63 -14.37
CA ASP A 51 -15.16 -6.34 -13.65
C ASP A 51 -14.38 -6.40 -12.31
N VAL A 52 -14.57 -7.47 -11.53
CA VAL A 52 -13.83 -7.66 -10.28
C VAL A 52 -12.36 -7.98 -10.56
N LEU A 53 -12.09 -8.82 -11.57
CA LEU A 53 -10.73 -9.22 -11.92
C LEU A 53 -9.91 -8.05 -12.50
N THR A 54 -10.52 -7.18 -13.31
CA THR A 54 -9.85 -5.99 -13.85
C THR A 54 -9.53 -4.98 -12.75
N HIS A 55 -10.44 -4.77 -11.80
CA HIS A 55 -10.17 -3.92 -10.63
C HIS A 55 -9.03 -4.47 -9.77
N THR A 56 -9.03 -5.77 -9.47
CA THR A 56 -7.96 -6.43 -8.73
C THR A 56 -6.61 -6.33 -9.47
N LEU A 57 -6.60 -6.52 -10.80
CA LEU A 57 -5.40 -6.36 -11.62
C LEU A 57 -4.86 -4.93 -11.64
N ALA A 58 -5.74 -3.93 -11.78
CA ALA A 58 -5.35 -2.53 -11.67
C ALA A 58 -4.70 -2.25 -10.32
N ARG A 59 -5.31 -2.75 -9.23
CA ARG A 59 -4.75 -2.62 -7.88
C ARG A 59 -3.38 -3.28 -7.73
N HIS A 60 -3.16 -4.46 -8.31
CA HIS A 60 -1.86 -5.11 -8.28
C HIS A 60 -0.79 -4.34 -9.06
N ARG A 61 -1.16 -3.66 -10.16
CA ARG A 61 -0.25 -2.76 -10.88
C ARG A 61 0.13 -1.54 -10.06
N ASP A 62 -0.84 -0.90 -9.41
CA ASP A 62 -0.59 0.27 -8.56
C ASP A 62 0.34 -0.09 -7.40
N ILE A 63 0.08 -1.19 -6.70
CA ILE A 63 0.91 -1.68 -5.59
C ILE A 63 2.35 -1.96 -6.05
N LEU A 64 2.53 -2.55 -7.23
CA LEU A 64 3.86 -2.81 -7.78
C LEU A 64 4.61 -1.50 -8.08
N GLN A 65 3.93 -0.51 -8.67
CA GLN A 65 4.52 0.79 -8.94
C GLN A 65 4.92 1.50 -7.65
N GLU A 66 4.04 1.49 -6.65
CA GLU A 66 4.29 2.07 -5.32
C GLU A 66 5.53 1.44 -4.67
N PHE A 67 5.60 0.10 -4.60
CA PHE A 67 6.79 -0.57 -4.04
C PHE A 67 8.06 -0.29 -4.85
N SER A 68 7.97 -0.17 -6.18
CA SER A 68 9.12 0.16 -7.03
C SER A 68 9.61 1.59 -6.83
N GLN A 69 8.71 2.51 -6.48
CA GLN A 69 9.04 3.90 -6.19
C GLN A 69 9.63 4.02 -4.79
N GLU A 70 9.01 3.40 -3.79
CA GLU A 70 9.50 3.38 -2.41
C GLU A 70 10.87 2.71 -2.33
N PHE A 71 11.09 1.60 -3.05
CA PHE A 71 12.41 0.98 -3.11
C PHE A 71 13.49 1.94 -3.65
N ARG A 72 13.19 2.67 -4.73
CA ARG A 72 14.12 3.67 -5.30
C ARG A 72 14.41 4.81 -4.33
N ARG A 73 13.38 5.29 -3.63
CA ARG A 73 13.49 6.33 -2.62
C ARG A 73 14.39 5.88 -1.46
N VAL A 74 14.11 4.71 -0.89
CA VAL A 74 14.89 4.14 0.23
C VAL A 74 16.34 3.91 -0.20
N LYS A 75 16.56 3.34 -1.38
CA LYS A 75 17.92 3.14 -1.93
C LYS A 75 18.69 4.46 -2.03
N SER A 76 18.06 5.51 -2.56
CA SER A 76 18.66 6.85 -2.65
C SER A 76 19.00 7.44 -1.28
N THR A 77 18.11 7.26 -0.29
CA THR A 77 18.34 7.73 1.08
C THR A 77 19.50 7.00 1.73
N VAL A 78 19.58 5.67 1.58
CA VAL A 78 20.68 4.85 2.12
C VAL A 78 22.01 5.25 1.46
N THR A 79 22.04 5.43 0.14
CA THR A 79 23.26 5.86 -0.55
C THR A 79 23.73 7.25 -0.09
N ALA A 80 22.80 8.19 0.11
CA ALA A 80 23.13 9.52 0.62
C ALA A 80 23.64 9.47 2.07
N ALA A 81 23.03 8.64 2.92
CA ALA A 81 23.49 8.42 4.29
C ALA A 81 24.90 7.80 4.34
N ASN A 82 25.16 6.82 3.47
CA ASN A 82 26.48 6.19 3.36
C ASN A 82 27.55 7.15 2.81
N GLU A 83 27.22 7.97 1.82
CA GLU A 83 28.12 9.02 1.33
C GLU A 83 28.46 10.02 2.44
N HIS A 84 27.45 10.48 3.19
CA HIS A 84 27.64 11.37 4.33
C HIS A 84 28.52 10.73 5.42
N ALA A 85 28.32 9.44 5.73
CA ALA A 85 29.15 8.70 6.67
C ALA A 85 30.60 8.57 6.17
N ARG A 86 30.81 8.33 4.87
CA ARG A 86 32.15 8.27 4.24
C ARG A 86 32.87 9.62 4.30
N LEU A 87 32.16 10.72 4.04
CA LEU A 87 32.71 12.07 4.13
C LEU A 87 33.13 12.42 5.57
N LEU A 88 32.30 12.11 6.57
CA LEU A 88 32.61 12.31 7.98
C LEU A 88 33.78 11.44 8.46
N ALA A 89 33.84 10.18 8.02
CA ALA A 89 34.97 9.28 8.32
C ALA A 89 36.28 9.79 7.69
N GLY A 90 36.20 10.46 6.53
CA GLY A 90 37.33 11.16 5.91
C GLY A 90 37.78 12.38 6.71
N ALA A 91 36.84 13.18 7.22
CA ALA A 91 37.13 14.34 8.06
C ALA A 91 37.77 13.94 9.41
N HIS A 92 37.23 12.92 10.08
CA HIS A 92 37.78 12.38 11.33
C HIS A 92 39.20 11.83 11.17
N ARG A 93 39.50 11.19 10.04
CA ARG A 93 40.87 10.72 9.76
C ARG A 93 41.87 11.85 9.59
N ARG A 94 41.44 12.99 9.03
CA ARG A 94 42.29 14.17 8.83
C ARG A 94 42.58 14.89 10.15
N ASP A 95 41.61 14.98 11.04
CA ASP A 95 41.80 15.52 12.39
C ASP A 95 42.68 14.60 13.27
N ASN A 96 42.53 13.28 13.15
CA ASN A 96 43.31 12.33 13.96
C ASN A 96 44.80 12.28 13.56
N ILE A 97 45.16 12.59 12.31
CA ILE A 97 46.56 12.75 11.89
C ILE A 97 47.19 14.02 12.52
N GLY A 98 46.39 15.01 12.91
CA GLY A 98 46.83 16.16 13.71
C GLY A 98 46.83 15.93 15.22
N LEU A 99 46.29 14.79 15.69
CA LEU A 99 46.05 14.47 17.10
C LEU A 99 46.94 13.29 17.58
N GLY A 100 48.15 13.16 17.03
CA GLY A 100 49.11 12.13 17.43
C GLY A 100 49.87 12.42 18.72
N GLY A 101 49.64 13.55 19.40
CA GLY A 101 50.40 13.90 20.58
C GLY A 101 49.75 14.96 21.45
N THR A 102 49.74 14.69 22.76
CA THR A 102 49.50 15.60 23.89
C THR A 102 48.03 15.88 24.25
N GLY A 103 47.74 15.84 25.56
CA GLY A 103 46.41 15.73 26.16
C GLY A 103 45.41 16.80 25.73
N LEU A 104 44.12 16.46 25.82
CA LEU A 104 43.02 17.32 25.40
C LEU A 104 43.14 18.71 26.03
N SER A 105 43.36 19.71 25.19
CA SER A 105 43.42 21.10 25.61
C SER A 105 42.01 21.63 25.92
N GLN A 106 41.91 22.61 26.82
CA GLN A 106 40.63 23.21 27.25
C GLN A 106 39.78 23.71 26.07
N SER A 107 40.42 24.12 24.96
CA SER A 107 39.75 24.53 23.73
C SER A 107 39.00 23.39 23.03
N GLN A 108 39.47 22.14 23.11
CA GLN A 108 38.79 20.98 22.53
C GLN A 108 37.54 20.58 23.32
N ILE A 109 37.59 20.69 24.65
CA ILE A 109 36.40 20.49 25.51
C ILE A 109 35.34 21.54 25.15
N HIS A 110 35.75 22.80 24.99
CA HIS A 110 34.84 23.86 24.59
C HIS A 110 34.22 23.62 23.21
N GLN A 111 34.99 23.13 22.23
CA GLN A 111 34.45 22.76 20.91
C GLN A 111 33.48 21.56 20.98
N GLN A 112 33.76 20.58 21.83
CA GLN A 112 32.87 19.44 22.05
C GLN A 112 31.53 19.88 22.68
N LEU A 113 31.56 20.76 23.68
CA LEU A 113 30.36 21.32 24.31
C LEU A 113 29.52 22.17 23.34
N LEU A 114 30.16 22.96 22.49
CA LEU A 114 29.44 23.73 21.45
C LEU A 114 28.76 22.81 20.44
N ARG A 115 29.42 21.70 20.06
CA ARG A 115 28.84 20.69 19.17
C ARG A 115 27.68 19.96 19.84
N GLU A 116 27.80 19.61 21.11
CA GLU A 116 26.71 19.03 21.90
C GLU A 116 25.52 19.99 21.98
N ARG A 117 25.75 21.29 22.21
CA ARG A 117 24.71 22.31 22.19
C ARG A 117 24.00 22.41 20.84
N SER A 118 24.74 22.32 19.73
CA SER A 118 24.14 22.29 18.38
C SER A 118 23.31 21.02 18.14
N GLY A 119 23.74 19.89 18.72
CA GLY A 119 23.00 18.63 18.70
C GLY A 119 21.70 18.72 19.51
N LEU A 120 21.76 19.29 20.71
CA LEU A 120 20.59 19.55 21.55
C LEU A 120 19.58 20.45 20.85
N GLN A 121 20.03 21.54 20.24
CA GLN A 121 19.14 22.44 19.49
C GLN A 121 18.46 21.71 18.32
N SER A 122 19.21 20.86 17.62
CA SER A 122 18.67 20.06 16.51
C SER A 122 17.64 19.04 17.01
N ALA A 123 17.91 18.39 18.16
CA ALA A 123 16.99 17.46 18.79
C ALA A 123 15.70 18.15 19.27
N THR A 124 15.79 19.36 19.83
CA THR A 124 14.64 20.18 20.20
C THR A 124 13.78 20.51 18.99
N ASN A 125 14.38 20.99 17.89
CA ASN A 125 13.63 21.31 16.67
C ASN A 125 12.95 20.07 16.08
N ALA A 126 13.62 18.90 16.11
CA ALA A 126 13.02 17.64 15.66
C ALA A 126 11.86 17.20 16.56
N ALA A 127 11.95 17.41 17.87
CA ALA A 127 10.85 17.14 18.79
C ALA A 127 9.64 18.05 18.51
N ASP A 128 9.87 19.34 18.25
CA ASP A 128 8.80 20.28 17.88
C ASP A 128 8.09 19.87 16.58
N GLU A 129 8.83 19.40 15.57
CA GLU A 129 8.27 18.87 14.32
C GLU A 129 7.38 17.64 14.59
N VAL A 130 7.83 16.70 15.41
CA VAL A 130 7.04 15.50 15.78
C VAL A 130 5.77 15.90 16.54
N ILE A 131 5.84 16.89 17.44
CA ILE A 131 4.67 17.40 18.15
C ILE A 131 3.67 18.04 17.18
N SER A 132 4.15 18.88 16.27
CA SER A 132 3.33 19.51 15.21
C SER A 132 2.66 18.45 14.34
N GLN A 133 3.43 17.44 13.90
CA GLN A 133 2.91 16.34 13.10
C GLN A 133 1.86 15.54 13.87
N ALA A 134 2.10 15.22 15.14
CA ALA A 134 1.14 14.50 15.99
C ALA A 134 -0.17 15.29 16.19
N GLN A 135 -0.09 16.60 16.40
CA GLN A 135 -1.27 17.47 16.50
C GLN A 135 -2.07 17.49 15.20
N SER A 136 -1.39 17.61 14.04
CA SER A 136 -2.05 17.57 12.73
C SER A 136 -2.77 16.24 12.47
N GLN A 137 -2.17 15.12 12.89
CA GLN A 137 -2.77 13.79 12.77
C GLN A 137 -3.95 13.59 13.73
N ALA A 138 -3.87 14.11 14.96
CA ALA A 138 -5.00 14.08 15.89
C ALA A 138 -6.23 14.83 15.34
N LEU A 139 -6.00 16.00 14.73
CA LEU A 139 -7.06 16.75 14.04
C LEU A 139 -7.62 15.99 12.82
N ALA A 140 -6.75 15.37 12.02
CA ALA A 140 -7.16 14.56 10.87
C ALA A 140 -7.99 13.34 11.29
N LEU A 141 -7.63 12.66 12.38
CA LEU A 141 -8.42 11.55 12.95
C LEU A 141 -9.78 12.04 13.44
N GLY A 142 -9.86 13.24 14.02
CA GLY A 142 -11.13 13.88 14.38
C GLY A 142 -12.05 14.11 13.17
N GLN A 143 -11.50 14.61 12.06
CA GLN A 143 -12.24 14.78 10.80
C GLN A 143 -12.64 13.43 10.20
N GLN A 144 -11.76 12.44 10.20
CA GLN A 144 -12.07 11.07 9.74
C GLN A 144 -13.19 10.43 10.55
N ARG A 145 -13.26 10.67 11.87
CA ARG A 145 -14.38 10.20 12.70
C ARG A 145 -15.71 10.81 12.25
N SER A 146 -15.74 12.10 11.93
CA SER A 146 -16.95 12.75 11.41
C SER A 146 -17.37 12.14 10.06
N LEU A 147 -16.40 11.89 9.17
CA LEU A 147 -16.68 11.24 7.87
C LEU A 147 -17.21 9.82 8.04
N LEU A 148 -16.69 9.04 8.99
CA LEU A 148 -17.19 7.69 9.28
C LEU A 148 -18.62 7.71 9.83
N ILE A 149 -18.96 8.68 10.68
CA ILE A 149 -20.33 8.88 11.16
C ILE A 149 -21.26 9.25 10.00
N ASP A 150 -20.82 10.13 9.10
CA ASP A 150 -21.59 10.48 7.90
C ASP A 150 -21.77 9.27 6.97
N ILE A 151 -20.73 8.46 6.78
CA ILE A 151 -20.82 7.22 6.00
C ILE A 151 -21.78 6.24 6.66
N ASP A 152 -21.72 6.04 7.97
CA ASP A 152 -22.64 5.15 8.72
C ASP A 152 -24.10 5.62 8.55
N SER A 153 -24.35 6.92 8.65
CA SER A 153 -25.69 7.49 8.42
C SER A 153 -26.19 7.26 6.97
N LYS A 154 -25.31 7.41 5.97
CA LYS A 154 -25.63 7.16 4.55
C LYS A 154 -25.82 5.67 4.29
N VAL A 155 -25.01 4.79 4.88
CA VAL A 155 -25.13 3.33 4.74
C VAL A 155 -26.42 2.85 5.39
N GLY A 156 -26.81 3.42 6.54
CA GLY A 156 -28.11 3.16 7.17
C GLY A 156 -29.27 3.59 6.27
N SER A 157 -29.17 4.76 5.63
CA SER A 157 -30.16 5.23 4.65
C SER A 157 -30.25 4.33 3.41
N VAL A 158 -29.12 3.86 2.87
CA VAL A 158 -29.07 2.89 1.76
C VAL A 158 -29.64 1.53 2.20
N GLY A 159 -29.35 1.09 3.42
CA GLY A 159 -29.92 -0.13 4.02
C GLY A 159 -31.45 -0.09 4.10
N GLN A 160 -32.04 1.08 4.35
CA GLN A 160 -33.50 1.25 4.28
C GLN A 160 -34.06 1.24 2.85
N LYS A 161 -33.23 1.48 1.83
CA LYS A 161 -33.61 1.42 0.40
C LYS A 161 -33.41 0.02 -0.20
N PHE A 162 -32.59 -0.84 0.40
CA PHE A 162 -32.43 -2.25 0.02
C PHE A 162 -33.75 -3.06 0.00
N PRO A 163 -34.67 -2.96 0.98
CA PRO A 163 -35.97 -3.65 0.90
C PRO A 163 -36.83 -3.14 -0.27
N VAL A 164 -36.65 -1.89 -0.73
CA VAL A 164 -37.32 -1.35 -1.92
C VAL A 164 -36.81 -2.02 -3.20
N MET A 165 -35.51 -2.30 -3.30
CA MET A 165 -34.96 -3.08 -4.43
C MET A 165 -35.50 -4.51 -4.46
N ASN A 166 -35.69 -5.15 -3.30
CA ASN A 166 -36.29 -6.48 -3.22
C ASN A 166 -37.78 -6.47 -3.63
N SER A 167 -38.50 -5.37 -3.36
CA SER A 167 -39.88 -5.15 -3.83
C SER A 167 -39.96 -4.95 -5.35
N ILE A 168 -38.97 -4.27 -5.95
CA ILE A 168 -38.86 -4.13 -7.41
C ILE A 168 -38.51 -5.50 -8.06
N MET A 169 -37.62 -6.27 -7.45
CA MET A 169 -37.26 -7.62 -7.92
C MET A 169 -38.45 -8.59 -7.87
N THR A 170 -39.27 -8.52 -6.82
CA THR A 170 -40.49 -9.36 -6.69
C THR A 170 -41.63 -8.92 -7.60
N SER A 171 -41.80 -7.62 -7.84
CA SER A 171 -42.81 -7.12 -8.80
C SER A 171 -42.45 -7.46 -10.25
N ILE A 172 -41.17 -7.48 -10.62
CA ILE A 172 -40.70 -7.98 -11.92
C ILE A 172 -41.01 -9.48 -12.10
N ARG A 173 -40.76 -10.31 -11.08
CA ARG A 173 -41.09 -11.75 -11.13
C ARG A 173 -42.60 -12.01 -11.27
N ARG A 174 -43.46 -11.22 -10.63
CA ARG A 174 -44.93 -11.34 -10.72
C ARG A 174 -45.48 -11.02 -12.11
N LYS A 175 -44.85 -10.13 -12.87
CA LYS A 175 -45.26 -9.83 -14.25
C LYS A 175 -45.00 -11.02 -15.17
N LYS A 176 -43.82 -11.64 -15.06
CA LYS A 176 -43.44 -12.83 -15.86
C LYS A 176 -44.28 -14.06 -15.55
N SER A 177 -44.71 -14.27 -14.30
CA SER A 177 -45.55 -15.43 -13.93
C SER A 177 -46.99 -15.35 -14.45
N ARG A 178 -47.56 -14.15 -14.61
CA ARG A 178 -48.93 -14.00 -15.14
C ARG A 178 -49.04 -14.38 -16.61
N GLU A 179 -48.08 -13.95 -17.43
CA GLU A 179 -48.06 -14.28 -18.86
C GLU A 179 -47.92 -15.79 -19.09
N GLN A 180 -47.10 -16.46 -18.28
CA GLN A 180 -46.90 -17.92 -18.36
C GLN A 180 -48.14 -18.72 -17.92
N LEU A 181 -48.90 -18.21 -16.94
CA LEU A 181 -50.17 -18.81 -16.49
C LEU A 181 -51.28 -18.72 -17.54
N ILE A 182 -51.38 -17.57 -18.23
CA ILE A 182 -52.38 -17.38 -19.29
C ILE A 182 -52.07 -18.28 -20.48
N LEU A 183 -50.79 -18.34 -20.89
CA LEU A 183 -50.36 -19.17 -22.01
C LEU A 183 -50.65 -20.66 -21.76
N SER A 184 -50.29 -21.19 -20.59
CA SER A 184 -50.52 -22.61 -20.28
C SER A 184 -52.01 -22.96 -20.17
N ALA A 185 -52.84 -22.04 -19.66
CA ALA A 185 -54.29 -22.24 -19.59
C ALA A 185 -54.94 -22.33 -20.98
N VAL A 186 -54.51 -21.51 -21.94
CA VAL A 186 -55.02 -21.54 -23.33
C VAL A 186 -54.60 -22.82 -24.05
N VAL A 187 -53.36 -23.27 -23.86
CA VAL A 187 -52.89 -24.53 -24.45
C VAL A 187 -53.67 -25.72 -23.87
N ALA A 188 -53.88 -25.74 -22.55
CA ALA A 188 -54.64 -26.80 -21.90
C ALA A 188 -56.11 -26.85 -22.37
N SER A 189 -56.78 -25.70 -22.49
CA SER A 189 -58.16 -25.66 -22.97
C SER A 189 -58.28 -26.15 -24.41
N CYS A 190 -57.34 -25.76 -25.29
CA CYS A 190 -57.31 -26.21 -26.67
C CYS A 190 -57.14 -27.74 -26.79
N LEU A 191 -56.21 -28.32 -26.02
CA LEU A 191 -56.01 -29.78 -25.99
C LEU A 191 -57.25 -30.52 -25.46
N LEU A 192 -57.93 -29.97 -24.46
CA LEU A 192 -59.13 -30.58 -23.87
C LEU A 192 -60.29 -30.62 -24.88
N PHE A 193 -60.51 -29.53 -25.62
CA PHE A 193 -61.51 -29.51 -26.70
C PHE A 193 -61.19 -30.50 -27.83
N ILE A 194 -59.92 -30.62 -28.21
CA ILE A 194 -59.48 -31.60 -29.23
C ILE A 194 -59.77 -33.04 -28.76
N ILE A 195 -59.45 -33.36 -27.50
CA ILE A 195 -59.70 -34.69 -26.92
C ILE A 195 -61.20 -34.99 -26.87
N ILE A 196 -62.03 -34.05 -26.43
CA ILE A 196 -63.49 -34.22 -26.40
C ILE A 196 -64.04 -34.45 -27.82
N TYR A 197 -63.56 -33.68 -28.81
CA TYR A 197 -63.99 -33.84 -30.19
C TYR A 197 -63.61 -35.22 -30.75
N TRP A 198 -62.44 -35.74 -30.39
CA TRP A 198 -61.99 -37.07 -30.79
C TRP A 198 -62.77 -38.21 -30.11
N MET A 199 -63.14 -38.04 -28.84
CA MET A 199 -63.96 -39.04 -28.12
C MET A 199 -65.43 -39.05 -28.56
N ASN A 200 -65.95 -37.91 -29.03
CA ASN A 200 -67.35 -37.75 -29.40
C ASN A 200 -67.61 -38.01 -30.89
N LYS A 201 -66.58 -38.43 -31.63
CA LYS A 201 -66.63 -38.84 -33.03
C LYS A 201 -66.37 -40.34 -33.13
#